data_AF-A0A812X2E5-F1
#
_entry.id   AF-A0A812X2E5-F1
#
_cell.length_a   1.000
_cell.length_b   1.000
_cell.length_c   1.000
_cell.angle_alpha   90.00
_cell.angle_beta   90.00
_cell.angle_gamma   90.00
#
_symmetry.space_group_name_H-M   'P 1'
#
loop_
_entity.id
_entity.type
_entity.pdbx_description
1 polymer ?
#
loop_
_entity_poly.entity_id
_entity_poly.type
_entity_poly.pdbx_seq_one_letter_code
_entity_poly.pdbx_strand_id
1 'polypeptide(L)'
;MVGSPLTHKRFLRRAAGTYGPAPVFGRFGPGQVPFRTAGDALPRNRQSPEELGVDRLLLCGDSTFPGIGVPAAVVSGLSAAHTTMSVWDHLELLGRAGY
;
A
#
# COMPACT_ATOMS: atom_id res chain seq x y z
N MET A 1 -11.60 -3.34 27.88
CA MET A 1 -10.81 -3.99 26.81
C MET A 1 -9.38 -3.46 26.89
N VAL A 2 -8.35 -4.31 26.75
CA VAL A 2 -6.93 -3.89 26.80
C VAL A 2 -6.37 -3.84 25.38
N GLY A 3 -5.70 -2.76 25.00
CA GLY A 3 -5.01 -2.64 23.72
C GLY A 3 -3.70 -3.41 23.72
N SER A 4 -3.68 -4.59 23.12
CA SER A 4 -2.50 -5.46 22.96
C SER A 4 -2.34 -5.95 21.52
N PRO A 5 -1.16 -6.45 21.11
CA PRO A 5 -0.99 -7.09 19.81
C PRO A 5 -1.97 -8.26 19.57
N LEU A 6 -2.32 -9.01 20.62
CA LEU A 6 -3.28 -10.11 20.53
C LEU A 6 -4.70 -9.60 20.20
N THR A 7 -5.14 -8.51 20.85
CA THR A 7 -6.42 -7.89 20.53
C THR A 7 -6.41 -7.22 19.16
N HIS A 8 -5.29 -6.59 18.77
CA HIS A 8 -5.13 -5.97 17.45
C HIS A 8 -5.24 -7.01 16.32
N LYS A 9 -4.53 -8.15 16.46
CA LYS A 9 -4.66 -9.31 15.56
C LYS A 9 -6.10 -9.84 15.51
N ARG A 10 -6.75 -10.00 16.66
CA ARG A 10 -8.11 -10.55 16.76
C ARG A 10 -9.15 -9.66 16.07
N PHE A 11 -9.12 -8.36 16.33
CA PHE A 11 -10.16 -7.45 15.84
C PHE A 11 -9.92 -6.96 14.41
N LEU A 12 -8.65 -6.75 14.02
CA LEU A 12 -8.32 -6.17 12.71
C LEU A 12 -7.67 -7.18 11.74
N ARG A 13 -7.62 -8.47 12.10
CA ARG A 13 -7.01 -9.55 11.29
C ARG A 13 -5.57 -9.26 10.87
N ARG A 14 -4.81 -8.59 11.75
CA ARG A 14 -3.41 -8.23 11.49
C ARG A 14 -2.47 -9.40 11.74
N ALA A 15 -1.59 -9.67 10.79
CA ALA A 15 -0.47 -10.58 11.00
C ALA A 15 0.33 -10.11 12.21
N ALA A 16 0.52 -11.00 13.20
CA ALA A 16 1.20 -10.70 14.48
C ALA A 16 0.72 -9.45 15.25
N GLY A 17 -0.44 -8.87 14.92
CA GLY A 17 -0.92 -7.63 15.54
C GLY A 17 -0.12 -6.38 15.14
N THR A 18 0.53 -6.37 13.98
CA THR A 18 1.32 -5.23 13.48
C THR A 18 0.46 -4.16 12.78
N TYR A 19 1.06 -3.00 12.52
CA TYR A 19 0.52 -1.93 11.68
C TYR A 19 1.10 -1.96 10.24
N GLY A 20 1.46 -3.15 9.76
CA GLY A 20 2.23 -3.36 8.53
C GLY A 20 3.69 -3.74 8.79
N PRO A 21 4.49 -3.99 7.74
CA PRO A 21 5.88 -4.38 7.90
C PRO A 21 6.72 -3.24 8.43
N ALA A 22 7.64 -3.56 9.34
CA ALA A 22 8.57 -2.58 9.87
C ALA A 22 9.49 -2.06 8.74
N PRO A 23 9.77 -0.75 8.69
CA PRO A 23 10.88 -0.24 7.88
C PRO A 23 12.19 -0.86 8.40
N VAL A 24 13.00 -1.41 7.50
CA VAL A 24 14.34 -1.88 7.84
C VAL A 24 15.30 -0.69 7.74
N PHE A 25 15.61 -0.06 8.88
CA PHE A 25 16.64 0.96 8.96
C PHE A 25 18.03 0.29 9.04
N GLY A 26 18.57 -0.13 7.89
CA GLY A 26 19.95 -0.62 7.79
C GLY A 26 20.98 0.51 7.93
N ARG A 27 22.25 0.15 8.21
CA ARG A 27 23.39 1.09 8.18
C ARG A 27 23.43 1.80 6.82
N PHE A 28 23.22 3.11 6.83
CA PHE A 28 23.17 3.94 5.62
C PHE A 28 24.57 4.01 4.96
N GLY A 29 24.71 3.38 3.79
CA GLY A 29 25.81 3.65 2.87
C GLY A 29 25.53 4.91 2.01
N PRO A 30 26.55 5.60 1.49
CA PRO A 30 26.35 6.73 0.58
C PRO A 30 25.49 6.31 -0.62
N GLY A 31 24.42 7.06 -0.91
CA GLY A 31 23.51 6.79 -2.03
C GLY A 31 22.29 5.91 -1.70
N GLN A 32 22.12 5.48 -0.44
CA GLN A 32 20.92 4.75 -0.01
C GLN A 32 19.83 5.72 0.44
N VAL A 33 18.64 5.63 -0.17
CA VAL A 33 17.48 6.45 0.23
C VAL A 33 16.98 6.02 1.62
N PRO A 34 16.66 6.97 2.52
CA PRO A 34 16.21 6.68 3.89
C PRO A 34 14.85 5.96 3.96
N PHE A 35 14.15 5.87 2.82
CA PHE A 35 12.92 5.13 2.61
C PHE A 35 13.14 3.92 1.70
N ARG A 36 14.10 3.05 2.02
CA ARG A 36 13.85 1.63 1.77
C ARG A 36 12.85 1.19 2.84
N THR A 37 11.56 1.32 2.53
CA THR A 37 10.56 0.46 3.18
C THR A 37 11.03 -0.99 2.97
N ALA A 38 10.41 -1.96 3.63
CA ALA A 38 10.48 -3.32 3.12
C ALA A 38 10.22 -3.40 1.59
N GLY A 39 9.65 -2.38 0.91
CA GLY A 39 10.13 -1.73 -0.34
C GLY A 39 10.47 -2.59 -1.55
N ASP A 40 11.44 -3.50 -1.43
CA ASP A 40 11.66 -4.57 -2.42
C ASP A 40 10.65 -5.75 -2.21
N ALA A 41 9.80 -5.71 -1.18
CA ALA A 41 8.99 -6.82 -0.68
C ALA A 41 7.54 -6.46 -0.28
N LEU A 42 7.08 -5.21 -0.44
CA LEU A 42 5.65 -4.88 -0.29
C LEU A 42 4.93 -5.09 -1.62
N PRO A 43 3.76 -5.75 -1.65
CA PRO A 43 3.02 -5.87 -2.89
C PRO A 43 2.55 -4.49 -3.37
N ARG A 44 2.52 -4.31 -4.69
CA ARG A 44 1.94 -3.13 -5.34
C ARG A 44 0.42 -3.24 -5.32
N ASN A 45 -0.28 -2.11 -5.45
CA ASN A 45 -1.75 -2.10 -5.52
C ASN A 45 -2.28 -2.97 -6.66
N ARG A 46 -1.62 -2.93 -7.82
CA ARG A 46 -1.87 -3.84 -8.94
C ARG A 46 -0.74 -4.86 -9.01
N GLN A 47 -1.07 -6.11 -8.70
CA GLN A 47 -0.21 -7.27 -8.92
C GLN A 47 -0.48 -7.82 -10.31
N SER A 48 0.52 -8.46 -10.90
CA SER A 48 0.28 -9.16 -12.16
C SER A 48 -0.47 -10.48 -11.90
N PRO A 49 -1.30 -10.96 -12.85
CA PRO A 49 -2.04 -12.20 -12.67
C PRO A 49 -1.13 -13.41 -12.37
N GLU A 50 0.10 -13.42 -12.88
CA GLU A 50 1.09 -14.47 -12.58
C GLU A 50 1.63 -14.41 -11.14
N GLU A 51 1.67 -13.23 -10.50
CA GLU A 51 2.10 -13.07 -9.10
C GLU A 51 1.02 -13.59 -8.12
N LEU A 52 -0.26 -13.40 -8.44
CA LEU A 52 -1.37 -13.58 -7.48
C LEU A 52 -2.35 -14.71 -7.85
N GLY A 53 -2.33 -15.19 -9.10
CA GLY A 53 -3.24 -16.21 -9.62
C GLY A 53 -4.67 -15.73 -9.86
N VAL A 54 -4.94 -14.43 -9.68
CA VAL A 54 -6.27 -13.82 -9.79
C VAL A 54 -6.17 -12.54 -10.61
N ASP A 55 -6.86 -12.50 -11.75
CA ASP A 55 -6.93 -11.28 -12.58
C ASP A 55 -7.78 -10.21 -11.89
N ARG A 56 -7.37 -8.94 -12.08
CA ARG A 56 -8.04 -7.73 -11.56
C ARG A 56 -8.21 -7.67 -10.03
N LEU A 57 -7.44 -8.44 -9.26
CA LEU A 57 -7.38 -8.29 -7.81
C LEU A 57 -6.46 -7.12 -7.45
N LEU A 58 -7.03 -6.13 -6.75
CA LEU A 58 -6.32 -4.96 -6.26
C LEU A 58 -6.09 -5.06 -4.75
N LEU A 59 -4.90 -4.63 -4.33
CA LEU A 59 -4.49 -4.59 -2.93
C LEU A 59 -4.46 -3.14 -2.44
N CYS A 60 -4.80 -2.91 -1.18
CA CYS A 60 -4.68 -1.60 -0.55
C CYS A 60 -4.54 -1.73 0.97
N GLY A 61 -4.02 -0.66 1.58
CA GLY A 61 -3.86 -0.52 3.02
C GLY A 61 -2.40 -0.40 3.46
N ASP A 62 -2.17 -0.44 4.75
CA ASP A 62 -0.88 -0.25 5.42
C ASP A 62 0.11 -1.42 5.24
N SER A 63 -0.35 -2.53 4.69
CA SER A 63 0.47 -3.69 4.29
C SER A 63 0.68 -3.78 2.78
N THR A 64 0.32 -2.73 2.05
CA THR A 64 0.55 -2.55 0.61
C THR A 64 1.39 -1.29 0.45
N PHE A 65 2.16 -1.19 -0.63
CA PHE A 65 2.84 0.06 -0.94
C PHE A 65 1.85 1.24 -0.86
N PRO A 66 2.17 2.37 -0.19
CA PRO A 66 3.51 2.81 0.26
C PRO A 66 3.94 2.38 1.69
N GLY A 67 3.08 1.71 2.48
CA GLY A 67 3.46 1.14 3.78
C GLY A 67 2.67 1.68 4.97
N ILE A 68 3.32 1.84 6.12
CA ILE A 68 2.66 1.99 7.43
C ILE A 68 2.08 3.39 7.69
N GLY A 69 1.01 3.44 8.47
CA GLY A 69 0.38 4.69 8.96
C GLY A 69 -0.79 5.19 8.11
N VAL A 70 -1.60 6.09 8.70
CA VAL A 70 -2.83 6.60 8.07
C VAL A 70 -2.58 7.26 6.71
N PRO A 71 -1.59 8.17 6.54
CA PRO A 71 -1.34 8.78 5.23
C PRO A 71 -0.98 7.74 4.15
N ALA A 72 -0.16 6.75 4.51
CA ALA A 72 0.24 5.70 3.59
C ALA A 72 -0.93 4.79 3.19
N ALA A 73 -1.79 4.43 4.15
CA ALA A 73 -3.01 3.66 3.87
C ALA A 73 -3.97 4.41 2.93
N VAL A 74 -4.15 5.73 3.13
CA VAL A 74 -4.97 6.58 2.26
C VAL A 74 -4.40 6.63 0.84
N VAL A 75 -3.10 6.89 0.69
CA VAL A 75 -2.44 6.92 -0.62
C VAL A 75 -2.51 5.57 -1.31
N SER A 76 -2.35 4.46 -0.57
CA SER A 76 -2.53 3.11 -1.11
C SER A 76 -3.95 2.90 -1.66
N GLY A 77 -4.98 3.32 -0.92
CA GLY A 77 -6.37 3.24 -1.36
C GLY A 77 -6.65 4.06 -2.61
N LEU A 78 -6.15 5.30 -2.68
CA LEU A 78 -6.27 6.16 -3.86
C LEU A 78 -5.56 5.55 -5.07
N SER A 79 -4.35 5.02 -4.87
CA SER A 79 -3.58 4.34 -5.91
C SER A 79 -4.37 3.15 -6.49
N ALA A 80 -4.88 2.28 -5.62
CA ALA A 80 -5.72 1.16 -6.04
C ALA A 80 -6.94 1.63 -6.84
N ALA A 81 -7.68 2.64 -6.36
CA ALA A 81 -8.85 3.17 -7.05
C ALA A 81 -8.49 3.71 -8.44
N HIS A 82 -7.45 4.52 -8.57
CA HIS A 82 -7.01 5.08 -9.86
C HIS A 82 -6.53 4.00 -10.84
N THR A 83 -6.06 2.84 -10.37
CA THR A 83 -5.66 1.74 -11.28
C THR A 83 -6.81 1.11 -12.07
N THR A 84 -8.06 1.43 -11.70
CA THR A 84 -9.27 0.94 -12.40
C THR A 84 -9.58 1.70 -13.69
N MET A 85 -8.98 2.88 -13.88
CA MET A 85 -9.19 3.75 -15.03
C MET A 85 -7.88 3.95 -15.82
N SER A 86 -8.01 4.22 -17.12
CA SER A 86 -6.85 4.59 -17.93
C SER A 86 -6.43 6.03 -17.66
N VAL A 87 -5.22 6.40 -18.04
CA VAL A 87 -4.76 7.80 -17.98
C VAL A 87 -5.68 8.71 -18.80
N TRP A 88 -6.23 8.21 -19.90
CA TRP A 88 -7.11 8.96 -20.79
C TRP A 88 -8.47 9.27 -20.15
N ASP A 89 -9.04 8.32 -19.42
CA ASP A 89 -10.30 8.54 -18.69
C ASP A 89 -10.12 9.63 -17.62
N HIS A 90 -8.97 9.66 -16.94
CA HIS A 90 -8.64 10.71 -15.98
C HIS A 90 -8.53 12.09 -16.67
N LEU A 91 -7.87 12.16 -17.84
CA LEU A 91 -7.73 13.40 -18.59
C LEU A 91 -9.08 13.91 -19.12
N GLU A 92 -9.95 13.02 -19.58
CA GLU A 92 -11.31 13.39 -19.99
C GLU A 92 -12.11 13.98 -18.83
N LEU A 93 -12.00 13.38 -17.63
CA LEU A 93 -12.66 13.89 -16.43
C LEU A 93 -12.16 15.29 -16.05
N LEU A 94 -10.86 15.56 -16.18
CA LEU A 94 -10.29 16.89 -15.97
C LEU A 94 -10.84 17.91 -16.98
N GLY A 95 -10.89 17.54 -18.26
CA GLY A 95 -11.49 18.38 -19.30
C GLY A 95 -12.95 18.73 -19.03
N ARG A 96 -13.73 17.76 -18.54
CA ARG A 96 -15.14 17.97 -18.13
C ARG A 96 -15.28 18.86 -16.90
N ALA A 97 -14.30 18.87 -16.01
CA ALA A 97 -14.24 19.74 -14.85
C ALA A 97 -13.77 21.17 -15.17
N GLY A 98 -13.41 21.45 -16.43
CA GLY A 98 -12.97 22.77 -16.88
C GLY A 98 -11.46 23.03 -16.72
N TYR A 99 -10.66 21.97 -16.61
CA TYR A 99 -9.19 22.02 -16.63
C TYR A 99 -8.62 21.67 -18.01
#